data_AF-G5J420-F1
#
_entry.id   AF-G5J420-F1
#
_cell.length_a   1.000
_cell.length_b   1.000
_cell.length_c   1.000
_cell.angle_alpha   90.00
_cell.angle_beta   90.00
_cell.angle_gamma   90.00
#
_symmetry.space_group_name_H-M   'P 1'
#
loop_
_entity.id
_entity.type
_entity.pdbx_description
1 polymer ?
#
loop_
_entity_poly.entity_id
_entity_poly.type
_entity_poly.pdbx_seq_one_letter_code
_entity_poly.pdbx_strand_id
1 'polypeptide(L)'
;MDSKLEQFQLKYQEGQALLDRGQYRSSVKTLEEAKSLVNPSSKLGGEVQLSLVTAYQGINKLEDAIALCQELTAHPNLAIRQQSQRILYILKAPQLKRPEEWMT
;
A
#
# COMPACT_ATOMS: atom_id res chain seq x y z
N MET A 1 16.46 -14.77 -18.09
CA MET A 1 16.10 -14.57 -16.65
C MET A 1 14.95 -13.56 -16.51
N ASP A 2 14.24 -13.29 -17.61
CA ASP A 2 13.37 -12.13 -17.79
C ASP A 2 11.90 -12.39 -17.43
N SER A 3 11.49 -13.66 -17.47
CA SER A 3 10.10 -14.07 -17.28
C SER A 3 9.49 -13.63 -15.95
N LYS A 4 10.26 -13.60 -14.84
CA LYS A 4 9.72 -13.23 -13.53
C LYS A 4 9.45 -11.72 -13.42
N LEU A 5 10.31 -10.91 -14.03
CA LEU A 5 10.15 -9.46 -14.08
C LEU A 5 9.01 -9.07 -15.02
N GLU A 6 8.88 -9.74 -16.17
CA GLU A 6 7.75 -9.54 -17.09
C GLU A 6 6.42 -9.90 -16.43
N GLN A 7 6.36 -11.04 -15.72
CA GLN A 7 5.18 -11.43 -14.93
C GLN A 7 4.87 -10.41 -13.83
N PHE A 8 5.89 -9.89 -13.13
CA PHE A 8 5.71 -8.82 -12.17
C PHE A 8 5.07 -7.59 -12.81
N GLN A 9 5.59 -7.12 -13.95
CA GLN A 9 5.08 -5.93 -14.63
C GLN A 9 3.61 -6.10 -15.03
N LEU A 10 3.26 -7.24 -15.62
CA LEU A 10 1.89 -7.54 -16.01
C LEU A 10 0.95 -7.52 -14.80
N LYS A 11 1.31 -8.22 -13.72
CA LYS A 11 0.50 -8.29 -12.50
C LYS A 11 0.42 -6.94 -11.80
N TYR A 12 1.52 -6.19 -11.76
CA TYR A 12 1.55 -4.88 -11.14
C TYR A 12 0.65 -3.89 -11.89
N GLN A 13 0.74 -3.85 -13.22
CA GLN A 13 -0.12 -3.01 -14.06
C GLN A 13 -1.61 -3.40 -13.92
N GLU A 14 -1.92 -4.70 -13.92
CA GLU A 14 -3.29 -5.18 -13.68
C GLU A 14 -3.80 -4.77 -12.29
N GLY A 15 -2.98 -4.98 -11.25
CA GLY A 15 -3.30 -4.61 -9.87
C GLY A 15 -3.52 -3.10 -9.69
N GLN A 16 -2.73 -2.27 -10.36
CA GLN A 16 -2.90 -0.81 -10.40
C GLN A 16 -4.19 -0.42 -11.12
N ALA A 17 -4.47 -0.98 -12.30
CA ALA A 17 -5.71 -0.69 -13.02
C ALA A 17 -6.97 -1.07 -12.23
N LEU A 18 -6.92 -2.16 -11.45
CA LEU A 18 -7.99 -2.53 -10.52
C LEU A 18 -8.12 -1.53 -9.37
N LEU A 19 -7.00 -1.05 -8.83
CA LEU A 19 -6.95 -0.06 -7.76
C LEU A 19 -7.59 1.26 -8.21
N ASP A 20 -7.21 1.76 -9.39
CA ASP A 20 -7.74 3.00 -9.97
C ASP A 20 -9.25 2.92 -10.26
N ARG A 21 -9.76 1.72 -10.52
CA ARG A 21 -11.21 1.46 -10.71
C ARG A 21 -11.96 1.23 -9.39
N GLY A 22 -11.30 1.32 -8.24
CA GLY A 22 -11.88 1.06 -6.93
C GLY A 22 -12.18 -0.42 -6.65
N GLN A 23 -11.68 -1.35 -7.46
CA GLN A 23 -11.85 -2.80 -7.29
C GLN A 23 -10.83 -3.35 -6.27
N TYR A 24 -10.87 -2.82 -5.05
CA TYR A 24 -9.80 -2.99 -4.07
C TYR A 24 -9.54 -4.44 -3.65
N ARG A 25 -10.57 -5.29 -3.49
CA ARG A 25 -10.36 -6.72 -3.15
C ARG A 25 -9.59 -7.47 -4.24
N SER A 26 -9.95 -7.24 -5.49
CA SER A 26 -9.26 -7.84 -6.64
C SER A 26 -7.84 -7.28 -6.75
N SER A 27 -7.68 -5.97 -6.57
CA SER A 27 -6.37 -5.30 -6.55
C SER A 27 -5.44 -5.89 -5.49
N VAL A 28 -5.91 -6.09 -4.25
CA VAL A 28 -5.12 -6.72 -3.17
C VAL A 28 -4.59 -8.08 -3.61
N LYS A 29 -5.46 -8.95 -4.15
CA LYS A 29 -5.06 -10.29 -4.60
C LYS A 29 -3.97 -10.22 -5.67
N THR A 30 -4.18 -9.39 -6.69
CA THR A 30 -3.26 -9.28 -7.82
C THR A 30 -1.92 -8.63 -7.43
N LEU A 31 -1.95 -7.62 -6.54
CA LEU A 31 -0.73 -6.96 -6.05
C LEU A 31 0.07 -7.83 -5.07
N GLU A 32 -0.57 -8.71 -4.30
CA GLU A 32 0.12 -9.74 -3.50
C GLU A 32 0.87 -10.74 -4.40
N GLU A 33 0.23 -11.19 -5.49
CA GLU A 33 0.90 -12.02 -6.51
C GLU A 33 2.11 -11.27 -7.10
N ALA A 34 1.95 -10.00 -7.47
CA ALA A 34 3.07 -9.17 -7.95
C ALA A 34 4.19 -9.05 -6.90
N LYS A 35 3.87 -8.77 -5.63
CA LYS A 35 4.85 -8.66 -4.53
C LYS A 35 5.71 -9.92 -4.42
N SER A 36 5.13 -11.10 -4.58
CA SER A 36 5.87 -12.39 -4.52
C SER A 36 6.87 -12.57 -5.66
N LEU A 37 6.73 -11.80 -6.74
CA LEU A 37 7.56 -11.91 -7.94
C LEU A 37 8.82 -11.03 -7.89
N VAL A 38 8.95 -10.14 -6.91
CA VAL A 38 10.04 -9.16 -6.82
C VAL A 38 10.73 -9.18 -5.46
N ASN A 39 11.97 -8.72 -5.39
CA ASN A 39 12.64 -8.51 -4.10
C ASN A 39 11.94 -7.35 -3.36
N PRO A 40 11.42 -7.55 -2.14
CA PRO A 40 10.69 -6.52 -1.40
C PRO A 40 11.55 -5.30 -1.06
N SER A 41 12.87 -5.45 -0.94
CA SER A 41 13.81 -4.34 -0.68
C SER A 41 14.20 -3.57 -1.96
N SER A 42 13.78 -4.01 -3.14
CA SER A 42 14.02 -3.28 -4.38
C SER A 42 13.07 -2.10 -4.51
N LYS A 43 13.36 -1.15 -5.42
CA LYS A 43 12.45 -0.03 -5.69
C LYS A 43 11.05 -0.52 -6.10
N LEU A 44 10.98 -1.48 -7.03
CA LEU A 44 9.71 -2.06 -7.48
C LEU A 44 8.97 -2.81 -6.36
N GLY A 45 9.71 -3.50 -5.49
CA GLY A 45 9.17 -4.15 -4.29
C GLY A 45 8.51 -3.16 -3.33
N GLY A 46 9.18 -2.04 -3.06
CA GLY A 46 8.60 -0.96 -2.26
C GLY A 46 7.38 -0.31 -2.92
N GLU A 47 7.41 -0.11 -4.25
CA GLU A 47 6.28 0.49 -4.99
C GLU A 47 5.02 -0.38 -4.93
N VAL A 48 5.12 -1.70 -5.18
CA VAL A 48 3.97 -2.60 -5.07
C VAL A 48 3.43 -2.69 -3.64
N GLN A 49 4.31 -2.66 -2.63
CA GLN A 49 3.89 -2.64 -1.23
C GLN A 49 3.18 -1.33 -0.86
N LEU A 50 3.61 -0.18 -1.39
CA LEU A 50 2.87 1.09 -1.22
C LEU A 50 1.48 1.04 -1.88
N SER A 51 1.37 0.44 -3.07
CA SER A 51 0.06 0.22 -3.70
C SER A 51 -0.82 -0.72 -2.85
N LEU A 52 -0.25 -1.77 -2.24
CA LEU A 52 -0.97 -2.65 -1.32
C LEU A 52 -1.48 -1.92 -0.07
N VAL A 53 -0.71 -0.99 0.50
CA VAL A 53 -1.17 -0.14 1.62
C VAL A 53 -2.43 0.62 1.23
N THR A 54 -2.49 1.18 0.02
CA THR A 54 -3.70 1.86 -0.50
C THR A 54 -4.85 0.87 -0.72
N ALA A 55 -4.58 -0.30 -1.29
CA ALA A 55 -5.61 -1.30 -1.54
C ALA A 55 -6.23 -1.85 -0.24
N TYR A 56 -5.42 -2.06 0.81
CA TYR A 56 -5.90 -2.46 2.14
C TYR A 56 -6.79 -1.41 2.79
N GLN A 57 -6.44 -0.12 2.66
CA GLN A 57 -7.32 0.98 3.10
C GLN A 57 -8.68 0.93 2.39
N GLY A 58 -8.69 0.70 1.08
CA GLY A 58 -9.92 0.63 0.28
C GLY A 58 -10.86 -0.53 0.66
N ILE A 59 -10.38 -1.54 1.39
CA ILE A 59 -11.20 -2.63 1.95
C ILE A 59 -11.30 -2.60 3.48
N ASN A 60 -10.98 -1.46 4.09
CA ASN A 60 -11.03 -1.22 5.54
C ASN A 60 -10.14 -2.16 6.38
N LYS A 61 -9.08 -2.72 5.79
CA LYS A 61 -8.05 -3.49 6.49
C LYS A 61 -6.95 -2.57 7.00
N LEU A 62 -7.31 -1.67 7.92
CA LEU A 62 -6.42 -0.60 8.38
C LEU A 62 -5.24 -1.13 9.19
N GLU A 63 -5.41 -2.21 9.96
CA GLU A 63 -4.31 -2.82 10.73
C GLU A 63 -3.21 -3.37 9.80
N ASP A 64 -3.60 -4.11 8.76
CA ASP A 64 -2.66 -4.62 7.74
C ASP A 64 -1.98 -3.46 7.00
N ALA A 65 -2.73 -2.41 6.66
CA ALA A 65 -2.18 -1.21 6.02
C ALA A 65 -1.14 -0.52 6.91
N ILE A 66 -1.44 -0.34 8.20
CA ILE A 66 -0.54 0.28 9.18
C ILE A 66 0.72 -0.57 9.36
N ALA A 67 0.58 -1.88 9.58
CA ALA A 67 1.71 -2.78 9.79
C ALA A 67 2.67 -2.75 8.59
N LEU A 68 2.14 -2.92 7.37
CA LEU A 68 2.94 -2.87 6.15
C LEU A 68 3.60 -1.48 5.97
N CYS A 69 2.88 -0.40 6.26
CA CYS A 69 3.44 0.95 6.16
C CYS A 69 4.56 1.20 7.19
N GLN A 70 4.44 0.65 8.41
CA GLN A 70 5.49 0.71 9.42
C GLN A 70 6.77 0.02 8.96
N GLU A 71 6.68 -1.18 8.39
CA GLU A 71 7.83 -1.90 7.83
C GLU A 71 8.54 -1.07 6.75
N LEU A 72 7.76 -0.44 5.86
CA LEU A 72 8.30 0.37 4.75
C LEU A 72 9.03 1.64 5.22
N THR A 73 8.83 2.10 6.46
CA THR A 73 9.59 3.25 7.00
C THR A 73 11.08 2.96 7.15
N ALA A 74 11.48 1.69 7.15
CA ALA A 74 12.87 1.22 7.20
C ALA A 74 13.42 0.76 5.83
N HIS A 75 12.66 0.92 4.74
CA HIS A 75 13.04 0.45 3.40
C HIS A 75 14.34 1.09 2.89
N PRO A 76 15.24 0.38 2.17
CA PRO A 76 16.51 0.95 1.71
C PRO A 76 16.33 2.15 0.75
N ASN A 77 15.28 2.14 -0.07
CA ASN A 77 14.94 3.27 -0.93
C ASN A 77 14.37 4.46 -0.14
N LEU A 78 15.00 5.64 -0.26
CA LEU A 78 14.63 6.86 0.46
C LEU A 78 13.20 7.35 0.14
N ALA A 79 12.79 7.32 -1.13
CA ALA A 79 11.47 7.80 -1.54
C ALA A 79 10.35 6.95 -0.92
N ILE A 80 10.54 5.62 -0.90
CA ILE A 80 9.61 4.67 -0.27
C ILE A 80 9.49 4.93 1.24
N ARG A 81 10.60 5.18 1.94
CA ARG A 81 10.58 5.55 3.36
C ARG A 81 9.81 6.83 3.63
N GLN A 82 10.08 7.87 2.85
CA GLN A 82 9.41 9.16 3.04
C GLN A 82 7.90 9.05 2.75
N GLN A 83 7.53 8.30 1.72
CA GLN A 83 6.12 8.10 1.38
C GLN A 83 5.39 7.27 2.44
N SER A 84 5.99 6.18 2.92
CA SER A 84 5.41 5.37 3.99
C SER A 84 5.26 6.15 5.29
N GLN A 85 6.25 6.95 5.70
CA GLN A 85 6.13 7.81 6.89
C GLN A 85 4.94 8.78 6.81
N ARG A 86 4.72 9.41 5.64
CA ARG A 86 3.56 10.29 5.42
C ARG A 86 2.24 9.56 5.51
N ILE A 87 2.13 8.39 4.88
CA ILE A 87 0.90 7.58 4.90
C ILE A 87 0.63 7.08 6.33
N LEU A 88 1.65 6.57 7.01
CA LEU A 88 1.55 6.08 8.38
C LEU A 88 1.08 7.18 9.35
N TYR A 89 1.56 8.41 9.19
CA TYR A 89 1.11 9.56 9.98
C TYR A 89 -0.40 9.79 9.83
N ILE A 90 -0.92 9.75 8.60
CA ILE A 90 -2.36 9.90 8.32
C ILE A 90 -3.15 8.74 8.93
N LEU A 91 -2.70 7.50 8.74
CA LEU A 91 -3.38 6.31 9.25
C LEU A 91 -3.46 6.24 10.78
N LYS A 92 -2.49 6.84 11.47
CA LYS A 92 -2.42 6.89 12.94
C LYS A 92 -2.97 8.20 13.52
N ALA A 93 -3.50 9.09 12.69
CA ALA A 93 -4.07 10.34 13.19
C ALA A 93 -5.23 10.03 14.16
N PRO A 94 -5.26 10.67 15.34
CA PRO A 94 -6.33 10.44 16.30
C PRO A 94 -7.66 10.96 15.75
N GLN A 95 -8.75 10.26 16.08
CA GLN A 95 -10.08 10.73 15.74
C GLN A 95 -10.36 12.06 16.46
N LEU A 96 -10.85 13.04 15.71
CA LEU A 96 -11.23 14.33 16.27
C LEU A 96 -12.46 14.13 17.17
N LYS A 97 -12.31 14.42 18.46
CA LYS A 97 -13.45 14.48 19.38
C LYS A 97 -14.24 15.75 19.06
N ARG A 98 -15.51 15.60 18.68
CA ARG A 98 -16.44 16.73 18.54
C ARG A 98 -16.97 17.09 19.93
N PRO A 99 -16.75 18.32 20.44
CA PRO A 99 -17.34 18.78 21.70
C PRO A 99 -18.87 18.74 21.61
N GLU A 100 -19.54 18.38 22.71
CA GLU A 100 -21.01 18.37 22.80
C GLU A 100 -21.62 19.76 22.55
N GLU A 101 -20.88 20.81 22.93
CA GLU A 101 -21.24 22.22 22.70
C GLU A 101 -21.39 22.60 21.22
N TRP A 102 -20.86 21.81 20.27
CA TRP A 102 -20.99 22.06 18.83
C TRP A 102 -22.15 21.30 18.17
N MET A 103 -22.86 20.47 18.95
CA MET A 103 -23.97 19.64 18.47
C MET A 103 -25.35 20.22 18.81
N THR A 104 -25.42 21.44 19.35
CA THR A 104 -26.64 22.21 19.64
C THR A 104 -26.81 23.33 18.63
#